data_AF-A0A7G5GYA7-F1
#
_entry.id   AF-A0A7G5GYA7-F1
#
_cell.length_a   1.000
_cell.length_b   1.000
_cell.length_c   1.000
_cell.angle_alpha   90.00
_cell.angle_beta   90.00
_cell.angle_gamma   90.00
#
_symmetry.space_group_name_H-M   'P 1'
#
loop_
_entity.id
_entity.type
_entity.pdbx_description
1 polymer ?
#
loop_
_entity_poly.entity_id
_entity_poly.type
_entity_poly.pdbx_seq_one_letter_code
_entity_poly.pdbx_strand_id
1 'polypeptide(L)' 'MRQSILIAGIVVGIIASLFFFCATLIDWVQDYQTGVYAQNHFEVILETAAIVLYAYCGIRFLQLKVKL' A
#
# COMPACT_ATOMS: atom_id res chain seq x y z
N MET A 1 29.53 3.30 -6.96
CA MET A 1 28.40 3.18 -7.92
C MET A 1 27.33 2.18 -7.51
N ARG A 2 27.67 0.93 -7.11
CA ARG A 2 26.67 -0.08 -6.70
C ARG A 2 25.73 0.38 -5.56
N GLN A 3 26.26 1.04 -4.52
CA GLN A 3 25.45 1.54 -3.40
C GLN A 3 24.49 2.67 -3.83
N SER A 4 24.93 3.59 -4.69
CA SER A 4 24.09 4.69 -5.18
C SER A 4 22.90 4.18 -5.99
N ILE A 5 23.09 3.16 -6.83
CA ILE A 5 22.01 2.52 -7.61
C ILE A 5 21.02 1.82 -6.68
N LEU A 6 21.51 1.11 -5.66
CA LEU A 6 20.65 0.46 -4.67
C LEU A 6 19.82 1.48 -3.89
N ILE A 7 20.42 2.58 -3.44
CA ILE A 7 19.71 3.64 -2.72
C ILE A 7 18.65 4.28 -3.63
N ALA A 8 19.00 4.60 -4.88
CA ALA A 8 18.05 5.14 -5.85
C ALA A 8 16.88 4.18 -6.07
N GLY A 9 17.15 2.88 -6.23
CA GLY A 9 16.12 1.85 -6.37
C GLY A 9 15.19 1.76 -5.14
N ILE A 10 15.75 1.84 -3.94
CA ILE A 10 14.97 1.86 -2.69
C ILE A 10 14.08 3.10 -2.63
N VAL A 11 14.62 4.29 -2.93
CA VAL A 11 13.84 5.54 -2.90
C VAL A 11 12.70 5.51 -3.91
N VAL A 12 12.96 5.06 -5.15
CA VAL A 12 11.93 4.91 -6.18
C VAL A 12 10.89 3.88 -5.75
N GLY A 13 11.29 2.75 -5.17
CA GLY A 13 10.38 1.74 -4.65
C GLY A 13 9.48 2.27 -3.53
N ILE A 14 10.03 3.07 -2.60
CA ILE A 14 9.26 3.72 -1.53
C ILE A 14 8.21 4.66 -2.13
N ILE A 15 8.62 5.55 -3.05
CA ILE A 15 7.71 6.51 -3.68
C ILE A 15 6.61 5.78 -4.46
N ALA A 16 6.97 4.78 -5.26
CA ALA A 16 6.02 4.00 -6.04
C ALA A 16 5.04 3.26 -5.13
N SER A 17 5.52 2.59 -4.08
CA SER A 17 4.64 1.86 -3.15
C SER A 17 3.68 2.78 -2.40
N LEU A 18 4.12 3.97 -2.00
CA LEU A 18 3.26 4.99 -1.41
C LEU A 18 2.20 5.49 -2.41
N PHE A 19 2.62 5.74 -3.65
CA PHE A 19 1.70 6.15 -4.71
C PHE A 19 0.61 5.10 -4.97
N PHE A 20 0.99 3.83 -5.13
CA PHE A 20 0.04 2.74 -5.31
C PHE A 20 -0.89 2.60 -4.11
N PHE A 21 -0.39 2.71 -2.88
CA PHE A 21 -1.23 2.68 -1.69
C PHE A 21 -2.29 3.79 -1.69
N CYS A 22 -1.90 5.03 -2.00
CA CYS A 22 -2.84 6.15 -2.11
C CYS A 22 -3.84 5.94 -3.24
N ALA A 23 -3.39 5.45 -4.41
CA ALA A 23 -4.27 5.17 -5.53
C ALA A 23 -5.31 4.10 -5.16
N THR A 24 -4.88 2.98 -4.56
CA THR A 24 -5.78 1.91 -4.10
C THR A 24 -6.74 2.42 -3.03
N LEU A 25 -6.34 3.32 -2.13
CA LEU A 25 -7.27 3.92 -1.17
C LEU A 25 -8.36 4.77 -1.84
N ILE A 26 -7.99 5.56 -2.85
CA ILE A 26 -8.95 6.38 -3.60
C ILE A 26 -9.94 5.49 -4.34
N ASP A 27 -9.41 4.51 -5.07
CA ASP A 27 -10.20 3.53 -5.82
C ASP A 27 -11.16 2.78 -4.89
N TRP A 28 -10.65 2.35 -3.72
CA TRP A 28 -11.45 1.63 -2.74
C TRP A 28 -12.65 2.44 -2.23
N VAL A 29 -12.44 3.73 -1.99
CA VAL A 29 -13.53 4.64 -1.59
C VAL A 29 -14.51 4.85 -2.74
N GLN A 30 -14.03 4.99 -3.97
CA GLN A 30 -14.87 5.18 -5.15
C GLN A 30 -15.76 3.95 -5.39
N ASP A 31 -15.19 2.75 -5.34
CA ASP A 31 -15.90 1.50 -5.58
C ASP A 31 -16.89 1.14 -4.48
N TYR A 32 -16.58 1.52 -3.24
CA TYR A 32 -17.54 1.48 -2.15
C TYR A 32 -18.75 2.39 -2.42
N GLN A 33 -18.52 3.61 -2.91
CA GLN A 33 -19.58 4.59 -3.16
C GLN A 33 -20.44 4.28 -4.40
N THR A 34 -19.82 3.75 -5.46
CA THR A 34 -20.51 3.38 -6.71
C THR A 34 -21.24 2.04 -6.61
N GLY A 35 -20.97 1.27 -5.56
CA GLY A 35 -21.60 -0.02 -5.30
C GLY A 35 -20.99 -1.18 -6.09
N VAL A 36 -19.80 -1.00 -6.67
CA VAL A 36 -19.05 -2.04 -7.41
C VAL A 36 -18.81 -3.26 -6.52
N TYR A 37 -18.54 -3.06 -5.23
CA TYR A 37 -18.33 -4.15 -4.28
C TYR A 37 -19.56 -5.01 -3.99
N ALA A 38 -20.78 -4.54 -4.31
CA ALA A 38 -21.97 -5.38 -4.24
C ALA A 38 -22.02 -6.41 -5.38
N GLN A 39 -21.33 -6.12 -6.49
CA GLN A 39 -21.25 -7.01 -7.66
C GLN A 39 -19.98 -7.85 -7.66
N ASN A 40 -18.88 -7.34 -7.09
CA ASN A 40 -17.59 -8.01 -7.05
C ASN A 40 -16.99 -8.07 -5.64
N HIS A 41 -17.43 -9.03 -4.84
CA HIS A 41 -16.92 -9.23 -3.48
C HIS A 41 -15.45 -9.68 -3.44
N PHE A 42 -14.91 -10.26 -4.51
CA PHE A 42 -13.52 -10.70 -4.53
C PHE A 42 -12.56 -9.51 -4.57
N GLU A 43 -12.90 -8.49 -5.35
CA GLU A 43 -12.16 -7.24 -5.48
C GLU A 43 -12.07 -6.52 -4.13
N VAL A 44 -13.20 -6.39 -3.42
CA VAL A 44 -13.19 -5.76 -2.08
C VAL A 44 -12.27 -6.48 -1.11
N ILE A 45 -12.24 -7.81 -1.14
CA ILE A 45 -11.38 -8.61 -0.24
C ILE A 45 -9.91 -8.36 -0.59
N LEU A 46 -9.54 -8.42 -1.86
CA LEU A 46 -8.16 -8.23 -2.29
C LEU A 46 -7.65 -6.83 -1.98
N GLU A 47 -8.43 -5.81 -2.28
CA GLU A 47 -8.03 -4.42 -2.05
C GLU A 47 -7.96 -4.10 -0.55
N THR A 48 -8.94 -4.56 0.22
CA THR A 48 -8.91 -4.42 1.69
C THR A 48 -7.69 -5.15 2.26
N ALA A 49 -7.40 -6.37 1.79
CA ALA A 49 -6.22 -7.12 2.24
C ALA A 49 -4.92 -6.40 1.88
N ALA A 50 -4.82 -5.81 0.69
CA ALA A 50 -3.65 -5.05 0.25
C ALA A 50 -3.43 -3.80 1.13
N ILE A 51 -4.50 -3.04 1.40
CA ILE A 51 -4.46 -1.85 2.27
C ILE A 51 -4.02 -2.24 3.69
N VAL A 52 -4.64 -3.27 4.27
CA VAL A 52 -4.32 -3.75 5.62
C VAL A 52 -2.89 -4.27 5.70
N LEU A 53 -2.44 -5.04 4.71
CA LEU A 53 -1.10 -5.57 4.66
C LEU A 53 -0.05 -4.46 4.58
N TYR A 54 -0.27 -3.43 3.74
CA TYR A 54 0.62 -2.28 3.65
C TYR A 54 0.72 -1.55 4.99
N ALA A 55 -0.41 -1.26 5.62
CA ALA A 55 -0.46 -0.59 6.93
C ALA A 55 0.22 -1.42 8.03
N TYR A 56 -0.06 -2.73 8.08
CA TYR A 56 0.57 -3.65 9.03
C TYR A 56 2.08 -3.70 8.86
N CYS A 57 2.57 -3.80 7.62
CA CYS A 57 4.00 -3.79 7.33
C CYS A 57 4.65 -2.47 7.77
N GLY A 58 4.00 -1.32 7.55
CA GLY A 58 4.47 -0.02 8.01
C GLY A 58 4.58 0.06 9.53
N ILE A 59 3.51 -0.33 10.25
CA ILE A 59 3.51 -0.36 11.73
C ILE A 59 4.56 -1.33 12.26
N ARG A 60 4.65 -2.53 11.67
CA ARG A 60 5.61 -3.54 12.08
C ARG A 60 7.05 -3.08 11.86
N PHE A 61 7.32 -2.40 10.74
CA PHE A 61 8.62 -1.79 10.48
C PHE A 61 8.96 -0.74 11.54
N LEU A 62 8.01 0.16 11.86
CA LEU A 62 8.20 1.15 12.92
C LEU A 62 8.50 0.48 14.27
N GLN A 63 7.73 -0.51 14.69
CA GLN A 63 7.98 -1.24 15.95
C GLN A 63 9.37 -1.91 16.00
N LEU A 64 9.86 -2.42 14.87
CA LEU A 64 11.15 -3.12 14.81
C LEU A 64 12.36 -2.18 14.74
N LYS A 65 12.20 -0.98 14.17
CA LYS A 65 13.31 -0.06 13.86
C LYS A 65 13.30 1.21 14.67
N VAL A 66 12.12 1.65 15.10
CA VAL A 66 11.91 2.78 15.99
C VAL A 66 11.57 2.19 17.35
N LYS A 67 12.54 2.18 18.27
CA LYS A 67 12.23 1.97 19.69
C LYS A 67 11.39 3.17 20.11
N LEU A 68 10.07 3.01 20.09
CA LEU A 68 9.15 3.98 20.67
C LEU A 68 9.24 3.93 22.20
#